data_AF-A0A0Q7TNJ9-F1
#
_entry.id   AF-A0A0Q7TNJ9-F1
#
_cell.length_a   1.000
_cell.length_b   1.000
_cell.length_c   1.000
_cell.angle_alpha   90.00
_cell.angle_beta   90.00
_cell.angle_gamma   90.00
#
_symmetry.space_group_name_H-M   'P 1'
#
loop_
_entity.id
_entity.type
_entity.pdbx_description
1 polymer ?
#
loop_
_entity_poly.entity_id
_entity_poly.type
_entity_poly.pdbx_seq_one_letter_code
_entity_poly.pdbx_strand_id
1 'polypeptide(L)'
;MFDGVRFDDCNFKSANFYGCELQYAHFHKSVVEVREIVASLPAAPNIRRESLQNLKANAIEVGDHDSIGYLVLQEISATERHYSYAMCAFDTYYRNKYSTLWAKVEAGMKLLGLKISGLVWGHGEKPWRLLISCLTILVLLGFVNFWSVMPRIGWNDTHRGVDVIVYVFRRFLDVSPDGTFKGFEFVDVVAVIMRYVYIGLFISILYKSISHR
;
A
#
# COMPACT_ATOMS: atom_id res chain seq x y z
N MET A 1 8.84 31.86 -9.12
CA MET A 1 8.13 31.41 -7.91
C MET A 1 6.65 31.57 -8.18
N PHE A 2 5.88 30.49 -8.12
CA PHE A 2 4.42 30.51 -8.27
C PHE A 2 3.83 30.08 -6.93
N ASP A 3 3.37 31.06 -6.16
CA ASP A 3 2.78 30.84 -4.83
C ASP A 3 1.27 31.13 -4.88
N GLY A 4 0.45 30.14 -4.55
CA GLY A 4 -1.02 30.27 -4.54
C GLY A 4 -1.65 30.51 -5.91
N VAL A 5 -0.95 30.18 -7.00
CA VAL A 5 -1.42 30.42 -8.37
C VAL A 5 -2.39 29.32 -8.81
N ARG A 6 -3.42 29.72 -9.54
CA ARG A 6 -4.38 28.81 -10.17
C ARG A 6 -4.24 28.89 -11.69
N PHE A 7 -4.06 27.73 -12.33
CA PHE A 7 -4.03 27.57 -13.77
C PHE A 7 -5.30 26.82 -14.20
N ASP A 8 -6.11 27.45 -15.03
CA ASP A 8 -7.36 26.89 -15.55
C ASP A 8 -7.28 26.78 -17.08
N ASP A 9 -7.64 25.62 -17.62
CA ASP A 9 -7.74 25.34 -19.07
C ASP A 9 -6.48 25.72 -19.87
N CYS A 10 -5.31 25.42 -19.30
CA CYS A 10 -4.02 25.74 -19.88
C CYS A 10 -3.39 24.52 -20.55
N ASN A 11 -2.69 24.74 -21.66
CA ASN A 11 -1.90 23.70 -22.33
C ASN A 11 -0.41 23.93 -22.07
N PHE A 12 0.17 23.13 -21.17
CA PHE A 12 1.59 23.16 -20.80
C PHE A 12 2.38 22.02 -21.45
N LYS A 13 1.92 21.50 -22.59
CA LYS A 13 2.69 20.49 -23.33
C LYS A 13 4.07 21.04 -23.70
N SER A 14 5.12 20.31 -23.33
CA SER A 14 6.53 20.71 -23.50
C SER A 14 6.96 21.95 -22.70
N ALA A 15 6.17 22.40 -21.73
CA ALA A 15 6.58 23.47 -20.82
C ALA A 15 7.50 22.89 -19.74
N ASN A 16 8.65 23.55 -19.52
CA ASN A 16 9.64 23.11 -18.54
C ASN A 16 9.48 23.87 -17.23
N PHE A 17 9.27 23.15 -16.13
CA PHE A 17 9.11 23.72 -14.78
C PHE A 17 10.36 23.61 -13.91
N TYR A 18 11.53 23.35 -14.49
CA TYR A 18 12.78 23.22 -13.75
C TYR A 18 13.11 24.51 -12.97
N GLY A 19 13.42 24.35 -11.69
CA GLY A 19 13.71 25.48 -10.79
C GLY A 19 12.50 26.33 -10.41
N CYS A 20 11.27 25.95 -10.81
CA CYS A 20 10.06 26.61 -10.36
C CYS A 20 9.65 26.09 -8.98
N GLU A 21 9.42 27.01 -8.03
CA GLU A 21 8.71 26.68 -6.80
C GLU A 21 7.20 26.78 -7.05
N LEU A 22 6.51 25.64 -7.00
CA LEU A 22 5.06 25.51 -7.19
C LEU A 22 4.35 25.32 -5.84
N GLN A 23 4.53 26.27 -4.92
CA GLN A 23 3.89 26.20 -3.61
C GLN A 23 2.41 26.55 -3.76
N TYR A 24 1.52 25.68 -3.27
CA TYR A 24 0.06 25.87 -3.34
C TYR A 24 -0.48 26.16 -4.75
N ALA A 25 0.23 25.70 -5.80
CA ALA A 25 -0.24 25.83 -7.17
C ALA A 25 -1.36 24.83 -7.45
N HIS A 26 -2.42 25.31 -8.11
CA HIS A 26 -3.57 24.50 -8.49
C HIS A 26 -3.70 24.44 -10.02
N PHE A 27 -3.76 23.24 -10.55
CA PHE A 27 -4.08 22.97 -11.95
C PHE A 27 -5.51 22.47 -12.06
N HIS A 28 -6.26 23.03 -12.99
CA HIS A 28 -7.62 22.61 -13.32
C HIS A 28 -7.76 22.49 -14.84
N LYS A 29 -8.25 21.33 -15.31
CA LYS A 29 -8.40 20.99 -16.73
C LYS A 29 -7.18 21.37 -17.60
N SER A 30 -5.98 21.26 -17.05
CA SER A 30 -4.76 21.72 -17.71
C SER A 30 -3.91 20.53 -18.14
N VAL A 31 -3.45 20.54 -19.40
CA VAL A 31 -2.58 19.49 -19.94
C VAL A 31 -1.16 19.76 -19.44
N VAL A 32 -0.60 18.84 -18.64
CA VAL A 32 0.71 19.00 -17.99
C VAL A 32 1.55 17.74 -18.11
N GLU A 33 2.87 17.91 -18.22
CA GLU A 33 3.81 16.79 -18.10
C GLU A 33 4.01 16.45 -16.60
N VAL A 34 3.27 15.44 -16.13
CA VAL A 34 3.18 15.12 -14.70
C VAL A 34 4.55 14.85 -14.06
N ARG A 35 5.47 14.19 -14.78
CA ARG A 35 6.80 13.86 -14.25
C ARG A 35 7.64 15.11 -13.97
N GLU A 36 7.54 16.11 -14.83
CA GLU A 36 8.27 17.38 -14.66
C GLU A 36 7.72 18.17 -13.49
N ILE A 37 6.39 18.30 -13.39
CA ILE A 37 5.77 19.02 -12.27
C ILE A 37 6.10 18.36 -10.93
N VAL A 38 6.02 17.02 -10.86
CA VAL A 38 6.31 16.27 -9.63
C VAL A 38 7.74 16.48 -9.14
N ALA A 39 8.70 16.67 -10.06
CA ALA A 39 10.08 17.00 -9.71
C ALA A 39 10.20 18.40 -9.09
N SER A 40 9.38 19.35 -9.53
CA SER A 40 9.35 20.74 -9.04
C SER A 40 8.43 20.97 -7.84
N LEU A 41 7.75 19.93 -7.34
CA LEU A 41 6.90 20.05 -6.16
C LEU A 41 7.71 20.33 -4.87
N PRO A 42 7.12 21.05 -3.90
CA PRO A 42 7.78 21.39 -2.64
C PRO A 42 8.32 20.16 -1.88
N ALA A 43 9.38 20.37 -1.09
CA ALA A 43 9.96 19.34 -0.24
C ALA A 43 9.10 19.05 1.01
N ALA A 44 8.35 20.04 1.49
CA ALA A 44 7.47 19.92 2.65
C ALA A 44 6.37 18.86 2.41
N PRO A 45 6.32 17.74 3.18
CA PRO A 45 5.45 16.61 2.84
C PRO A 45 3.95 16.92 2.85
N ASN A 46 3.51 17.84 3.71
CA ASN A 46 2.13 18.28 3.80
C ASN A 46 1.70 19.04 2.54
N ILE A 47 2.49 20.02 2.12
CA ILE A 47 2.21 20.82 0.91
C ILE A 47 2.31 19.93 -0.33
N ARG A 48 3.37 19.12 -0.40
CA ARG A 48 3.57 18.17 -1.51
C ARG A 48 2.38 17.23 -1.69
N ARG A 49 1.84 16.70 -0.60
CA ARG A 49 0.66 15.81 -0.64
C ARG A 49 -0.55 16.53 -1.23
N GLU A 50 -0.81 17.77 -0.80
CA GLU A 50 -1.94 18.57 -1.31
C GLU A 50 -1.78 18.86 -2.81
N SER A 51 -0.59 19.26 -3.25
CA SER A 51 -0.30 19.44 -4.68
C SER A 51 -0.47 18.16 -5.49
N LEU A 52 -0.05 17.01 -4.97
CA LEU A 52 -0.24 15.71 -5.63
C LEU A 52 -1.72 15.33 -5.76
N GLN A 53 -2.54 15.65 -4.76
CA GLN A 53 -3.99 15.43 -4.80
C GLN A 53 -4.65 16.31 -5.87
N ASN A 54 -4.24 17.57 -5.98
CA ASN A 54 -4.71 18.46 -7.03
C ASN A 54 -4.30 17.94 -8.43
N LEU A 55 -3.03 17.56 -8.63
CA LEU A 55 -2.57 17.01 -9.90
C LEU A 55 -3.31 15.73 -10.29
N LYS A 56 -3.62 14.88 -9.32
CA LYS A 56 -4.40 13.66 -9.56
C LYS A 56 -5.83 13.99 -9.99
N ALA A 57 -6.48 14.96 -9.34
CA ALA A 57 -7.81 15.41 -9.75
C ALA A 57 -7.78 15.98 -11.18
N ASN A 58 -6.78 16.79 -11.51
CA ASN A 58 -6.58 17.33 -12.85
C ASN A 58 -6.32 16.21 -13.89
N ALA A 59 -5.50 15.21 -13.57
CA ALA A 59 -5.25 14.07 -14.46
C ALA A 59 -6.53 13.27 -14.76
N ILE A 60 -7.40 13.09 -13.75
CA ILE A 60 -8.72 12.47 -13.95
C ILE A 60 -9.61 13.33 -14.87
N GLU A 61 -9.65 14.64 -14.65
CA GLU A 61 -10.47 15.56 -15.46
C GLU A 61 -10.03 15.61 -16.92
N VAL A 62 -8.71 15.57 -17.17
CA VAL A 62 -8.12 15.61 -18.53
C VAL A 62 -8.13 14.22 -19.19
N GLY A 63 -8.35 13.15 -18.43
CA GLY A 63 -8.33 11.77 -18.93
C GLY A 63 -6.91 11.17 -19.08
N ASP A 64 -5.91 11.72 -18.39
CA ASP A 64 -4.56 11.17 -18.34
C ASP A 64 -4.48 10.00 -17.33
N HIS A 65 -4.98 8.84 -17.75
CA HIS A 65 -5.03 7.65 -16.90
C HIS A 65 -3.66 7.05 -16.60
N ASP A 66 -2.67 7.22 -17.49
CA ASP A 66 -1.33 6.67 -17.33
C ASP A 66 -0.59 7.32 -16.15
N SER A 67 -0.81 8.62 -15.93
CA SER A 67 -0.17 9.37 -14.84
C SER A 67 -0.82 9.14 -13.46
N ILE A 68 -2.06 8.66 -13.39
CA ILE A 68 -2.80 8.52 -12.12
C ILE A 68 -2.06 7.59 -11.16
N GLY A 69 -1.63 6.41 -11.63
CA GLY A 69 -0.92 5.44 -10.79
C GLY A 69 0.39 6.01 -10.23
N TYR A 70 1.13 6.76 -11.05
CA TYR A 70 2.35 7.43 -10.60
C TYR A 70 2.06 8.49 -9.53
N LEU A 71 1.04 9.32 -9.73
CA LEU A 71 0.63 10.35 -8.76
C LEU A 71 0.18 9.73 -7.43
N VAL A 72 -0.58 8.63 -7.47
CA VAL A 72 -0.99 7.88 -6.28
C VAL A 72 0.22 7.37 -5.50
N LEU A 73 1.22 6.78 -6.18
CA LEU A 73 2.43 6.29 -5.52
C LEU A 73 3.26 7.43 -4.89
N GLN A 74 3.32 8.58 -5.55
CA GLN A 74 3.98 9.76 -5.00
C GLN A 74 3.21 10.33 -3.80
N GLU A 75 1.87 10.34 -3.83
CA GLU A 75 1.02 10.79 -2.73
C GLU A 75 1.19 9.91 -1.50
N ILE A 76 1.23 8.59 -1.70
CA ILE A 76 1.53 7.61 -0.65
C ILE A 76 2.91 7.88 -0.04
N SER A 77 3.93 8.09 -0.88
CA SER A 77 5.30 8.37 -0.43
C SER A 77 5.39 9.69 0.37
N ALA A 78 4.67 10.74 -0.06
CA ALA A 78 4.58 11.99 0.69
C ALA A 78 3.84 11.81 2.02
N THR A 79 2.79 10.99 2.04
CA THR A 79 2.03 10.65 3.25
C THR A 79 2.87 9.86 4.27
N GLU A 80 3.70 8.92 3.81
CA GLU A 80 4.66 8.21 4.68
C GLU A 80 5.62 9.18 5.35
N ARG A 81 6.22 10.10 4.58
CA ARG A 81 7.12 11.12 5.13
C ARG A 81 6.39 12.03 6.11
N HIS A 82 5.15 12.42 5.82
CA HIS A 82 4.34 13.25 6.70
C HIS A 82 4.15 12.59 8.08
N TYR A 83 3.74 11.33 8.13
CA TYR A 83 3.55 10.63 9.40
C TYR A 83 4.88 10.32 10.11
N SER A 84 5.94 10.00 9.37
CA SER A 84 7.28 9.86 9.94
C SER A 84 7.76 11.16 10.59
N TYR A 85 7.55 12.30 9.95
CA TYR A 85 7.94 13.61 10.49
C TYR A 85 7.07 14.03 11.68
N ALA A 86 5.79 13.65 11.67
CA ALA A 86 4.89 13.83 12.81
C ALA A 86 5.36 13.06 14.05
N MET A 87 5.83 11.82 13.89
CA MET A 87 6.36 11.03 15.01
C MET A 87 7.64 11.64 15.59
N CYS A 88 8.60 12.01 14.75
CA CYS A 88 9.89 12.55 15.18
C CYS A 88 9.85 14.04 15.55
N ALA A 89 8.70 14.72 15.37
CA ALA A 89 8.55 16.15 15.56
C ALA A 89 9.65 16.95 14.84
N PHE A 90 9.82 16.62 13.55
CA PHE A 90 10.97 17.01 12.71
C PHE A 90 11.18 18.53 12.65
N ASP A 91 10.11 19.29 12.47
CA ASP A 91 10.14 20.75 12.37
C ASP A 91 9.14 21.39 13.34
N THR A 92 9.28 22.70 13.57
CA THR A 92 8.40 23.58 14.34
C THR A 92 6.92 23.36 14.01
N TYR A 93 6.56 23.26 12.73
CA TYR A 93 5.20 22.91 12.30
C TYR A 93 4.70 21.59 12.92
N TYR A 94 5.50 20.53 12.82
CA TYR A 94 5.14 19.20 13.33
C TYR A 94 5.16 19.15 14.86
N ARG A 95 6.07 19.88 15.52
CA ARG A 95 6.11 20.02 16.98
C ARG A 95 4.85 20.68 17.51
N ASN A 96 4.39 21.74 16.85
CA ASN A 96 3.20 22.48 17.26
C ASN A 96 1.92 21.69 16.95
N LYS A 97 1.83 21.08 15.76
CA LYS A 97 0.65 20.31 15.32
C LYS A 97 0.50 18.97 16.04
N TYR A 98 1.60 18.27 16.32
CA TYR A 98 1.63 16.97 16.99
C TYR A 98 2.33 17.08 18.36
N SER A 99 1.85 18.01 19.19
CA SER A 99 2.43 18.32 20.50
C SER A 99 2.16 17.24 21.55
N THR A 100 1.04 16.51 21.43
CA THR A 100 0.64 15.47 22.39
C THR A 100 1.22 14.11 22.02
N LEU A 101 1.54 13.29 23.04
CA LEU A 101 1.99 11.92 22.83
C LEU A 101 0.95 11.08 22.10
N TRP A 102 -0.34 11.27 22.40
CA TRP A 102 -1.44 10.60 21.71
C TRP A 102 -1.47 10.88 20.21
N ALA A 103 -1.24 12.14 19.79
CA ALA A 103 -1.20 12.49 18.38
C ALA A 103 -0.01 11.84 17.65
N LYS A 104 1.13 11.67 18.34
CA LYS A 104 2.30 10.95 17.80
C LYS A 104 2.05 9.44 17.66
N VAL A 105 1.40 8.83 18.66
CA VAL A 105 0.99 7.42 18.61
C VAL A 105 -0.01 7.20 17.47
N GLU A 106 -1.00 8.07 17.33
CA GLU A 106 -1.96 8.01 16.23
C GLU A 106 -1.27 8.12 14.85
N ALA A 107 -0.34 9.06 14.71
CA ALA A 107 0.48 9.19 13.49
C ALA A 107 1.29 7.91 13.21
N GLY A 108 1.86 7.29 14.25
CA GLY A 108 2.57 6.03 14.14
C GLY A 108 1.67 4.87 13.71
N MET A 109 0.46 4.77 14.27
CA MET A 109 -0.53 3.76 13.86
C MET A 109 -0.95 3.95 12.39
N LYS A 110 -1.14 5.20 11.94
CA LYS A 110 -1.42 5.50 10.54
C LYS A 110 -0.25 5.12 9.63
N LEU A 111 0.99 5.39 10.04
CA LEU A 111 2.18 4.98 9.29
C LEU A 111 2.30 3.46 9.20
N LEU A 112 2.08 2.74 10.30
CA LEU A 112 2.10 1.27 10.33
C LEU A 112 1.01 0.69 9.43
N GLY A 113 -0.22 1.22 9.51
CA GLY A 113 -1.31 0.82 8.63
C GLY A 113 -0.96 1.02 7.15
N LEU A 114 -0.31 2.14 6.81
CA LEU A 114 0.14 2.41 5.44
C LEU A 114 1.21 1.40 4.99
N LYS A 115 2.19 1.09 5.85
CA LYS A 115 3.26 0.11 5.56
C LYS A 115 2.71 -1.31 5.40
N ILE A 116 1.81 -1.74 6.29
CA ILE A 116 1.14 -3.04 6.21
C ILE A 116 0.33 -3.14 4.92
N SER A 117 -0.45 -2.10 4.60
CA SER A 117 -1.16 -1.99 3.33
C SER A 117 -0.19 -2.12 2.15
N GLY A 118 0.89 -1.36 2.11
CA GLY A 118 1.91 -1.44 1.05
C GLY A 118 2.54 -2.84 0.89
N LEU A 119 2.73 -3.56 2.00
CA LEU A 119 3.28 -4.91 2.04
C LEU A 119 2.27 -5.97 1.55
N VAL A 120 1.04 -5.94 2.09
CA VAL A 120 0.04 -7.00 1.86
C VAL A 120 -0.52 -6.94 0.43
N TRP A 121 -0.89 -5.76 -0.07
CA TRP A 121 -1.53 -5.64 -1.39
C TRP A 121 -0.97 -4.51 -2.26
N GLY A 122 0.18 -3.91 -1.89
CA GLY A 122 0.81 -2.87 -2.70
C GLY A 122 -0.02 -1.61 -2.87
N HIS A 123 -0.75 -1.18 -1.82
CA HIS A 123 -1.70 -0.07 -1.85
C HIS A 123 -2.82 -0.19 -2.91
N GLY A 124 -3.08 -1.39 -3.41
CA GLY A 124 -4.06 -1.62 -4.48
C GLY A 124 -3.58 -1.21 -5.87
N GLU A 125 -2.27 -0.98 -6.07
CA GLU A 125 -1.65 -0.69 -7.37
C GLU A 125 -1.03 -1.95 -8.01
N LYS A 126 -0.69 -2.97 -7.20
CA LYS A 126 0.05 -4.15 -7.66
C LYS A 126 -0.67 -5.44 -7.25
N PRO A 127 -1.64 -5.94 -8.05
CA PRO A 127 -2.41 -7.14 -7.71
C PRO A 127 -1.54 -8.36 -7.40
N TRP A 128 -0.42 -8.51 -8.10
CA TRP A 128 0.52 -9.61 -7.89
C TRP A 128 1.11 -9.64 -6.46
N ARG A 129 1.25 -8.49 -5.79
CA ARG A 129 1.73 -8.44 -4.40
C ARG A 129 0.74 -9.11 -3.43
N LEU A 130 -0.56 -9.08 -3.73
CA LEU A 130 -1.57 -9.78 -2.94
C LEU A 130 -1.35 -11.30 -2.99
N LEU A 131 -1.06 -11.84 -4.17
CA LEU A 131 -0.77 -13.27 -4.33
C LEU A 131 0.52 -13.66 -3.59
N ILE A 132 1.60 -12.88 -3.75
CA ILE A 132 2.87 -13.14 -3.05
C ILE A 132 2.69 -13.08 -1.52
N SER A 133 1.97 -12.09 -1.00
CA SER A 133 1.75 -11.96 0.45
C SER A 133 0.93 -13.13 0.98
N CYS A 134 -0.10 -13.54 0.24
CA CYS A 134 -0.90 -14.73 0.56
C CYS A 134 -0.02 -15.98 0.66
N LEU A 135 0.77 -16.27 -0.38
CA LEU A 135 1.67 -17.42 -0.43
C LEU A 135 2.68 -17.39 0.72
N THR A 136 3.24 -16.22 1.02
CA THR A 136 4.23 -16.06 2.08
C THR A 136 3.63 -16.37 3.46
N ILE A 137 2.42 -15.87 3.75
CA ILE A 137 1.73 -16.15 5.02
C ILE A 137 1.37 -17.63 5.12
N LEU A 138 0.87 -18.26 4.05
CA LEU A 138 0.55 -19.68 4.05
C LEU A 138 1.77 -20.56 4.31
N VAL A 139 2.92 -20.21 3.72
CA VAL A 139 4.19 -20.89 3.98
C VAL A 139 4.62 -20.72 5.44
N LEU A 140 4.54 -19.51 6.00
CA LEU A 140 4.84 -19.26 7.43
C LEU A 140 3.91 -20.07 8.36
N LEU A 141 2.61 -20.11 8.06
CA LEU A 141 1.66 -20.94 8.80
C LEU A 141 1.98 -22.44 8.66
N GLY A 142 2.44 -22.87 7.48
CA GLY A 142 2.97 -24.21 7.24
C GLY A 142 4.15 -24.54 8.17
N PHE A 143 5.11 -23.63 8.32
CA PHE A 143 6.24 -23.80 9.24
C PHE A 143 5.81 -23.87 10.71
N VAL A 144 4.84 -23.03 11.12
CA VAL A 144 4.29 -23.07 12.49
C VAL A 144 3.57 -24.39 12.74
N ASN A 145 2.79 -24.87 11.77
CA ASN A 145 2.08 -26.14 11.85
C ASN A 145 3.07 -27.32 11.90
N PHE A 146 4.13 -27.25 11.09
CA PHE A 146 5.20 -28.25 11.06
C PHE A 146 5.83 -28.46 12.44
N TRP A 147 6.05 -27.40 13.22
CA TRP A 147 6.55 -27.53 14.60
C TRP A 147 5.63 -28.35 15.52
N SER A 148 4.32 -28.31 15.30
CA SER A 148 3.33 -29.09 16.06
C SER A 148 3.29 -30.56 15.66
N VAL A 149 3.48 -30.81 14.36
CA VAL A 149 3.30 -32.12 13.73
C VAL A 149 4.57 -32.96 13.81
N MET A 150 5.74 -32.32 13.74
CA MET A 150 7.05 -32.98 13.70
C MET A 150 7.32 -33.94 14.87
N PRO A 151 6.96 -33.65 16.14
CA PRO A 151 7.11 -34.60 17.24
C PRO A 151 6.33 -35.91 17.06
N ARG A 152 5.25 -35.91 16.28
CA ARG A 152 4.40 -37.10 16.06
C ARG A 152 4.87 -37.97 14.90
N ILE A 153 5.60 -37.36 13.96
CA ILE A 153 5.86 -37.95 12.64
C ILE A 153 7.33 -38.38 12.45
N GLY A 154 8.26 -37.83 13.25
CA GLY A 154 9.69 -38.18 13.21
C GLY A 154 10.48 -37.43 12.12
N TRP A 155 11.80 -37.29 12.33
CA TRP A 155 12.68 -36.40 11.54
C TRP A 155 13.20 -36.99 10.21
N ASN A 156 13.01 -38.29 9.97
CA ASN A 156 13.69 -39.00 8.87
C ASN A 156 13.03 -38.82 7.50
N ASP A 157 11.83 -38.25 7.43
CA ASP A 157 11.04 -38.17 6.21
C ASP A 157 10.86 -36.72 5.72
N THR A 158 11.80 -36.24 4.90
CA THR A 158 11.78 -34.88 4.33
C THR A 158 10.50 -34.57 3.53
N HIS A 159 9.90 -35.58 2.88
CA HIS A 159 8.66 -35.44 2.11
C HIS A 159 7.47 -34.98 2.96
N ARG A 160 7.45 -35.35 4.25
CA ARG A 160 6.34 -35.02 5.16
C ARG A 160 6.30 -33.54 5.55
N GLY A 161 7.41 -32.82 5.40
CA GLY A 161 7.42 -31.36 5.57
C GLY A 161 6.64 -30.64 4.48
N VAL A 162 6.73 -31.13 3.23
CA VAL A 162 5.97 -30.60 2.10
C VAL A 162 4.48 -30.86 2.28
N ASP A 163 4.11 -32.06 2.76
CA ASP A 163 2.71 -32.42 3.02
C ASP A 163 2.03 -31.53 4.07
N VAL A 164 2.76 -31.04 5.07
CA VAL A 164 2.24 -30.08 6.06
C VAL A 164 1.97 -28.71 5.43
N ILE A 165 2.83 -28.25 4.51
CA ILE A 165 2.56 -27.01 3.77
C ILE A 165 1.34 -27.23 2.87
N VAL A 166 1.29 -28.35 2.13
CA VAL A 166 0.13 -28.70 1.29
C VAL A 166 -1.16 -28.79 2.11
N TYR A 167 -1.11 -29.29 3.34
CA TYR A 167 -2.24 -29.31 4.27
C TYR A 167 -2.78 -27.91 4.54
N VAL A 168 -1.92 -26.95 4.90
CA VAL A 168 -2.34 -25.56 5.16
C VAL A 168 -2.91 -24.90 3.91
N PHE A 169 -2.31 -25.17 2.74
CA PHE A 169 -2.84 -24.71 1.45
C PHE A 169 -4.22 -25.29 1.14
N ARG A 170 -4.41 -26.61 1.30
CA ARG A 170 -5.71 -27.27 1.13
C ARG A 170 -6.75 -26.71 2.10
N ARG A 171 -6.36 -26.48 3.35
CA ARG A 171 -7.22 -25.86 4.36
C ARG A 171 -7.66 -24.46 3.96
N PHE A 172 -6.73 -23.63 3.46
CA PHE A 172 -7.05 -22.31 2.93
C PHE A 172 -8.00 -22.37 1.72
N LEU A 173 -7.83 -23.36 0.83
CA LEU A 173 -8.68 -23.55 -0.35
C LEU A 173 -10.01 -24.28 -0.07
N ASP A 174 -10.28 -24.65 1.18
CA ASP A 174 -11.43 -25.48 1.58
C ASP A 174 -11.46 -26.89 0.95
N VAL A 175 -10.32 -27.38 0.46
CA VAL A 175 -10.19 -28.75 -0.05
C VAL A 175 -9.98 -29.66 1.14
N SER A 176 -10.79 -30.73 1.27
CA SER A 176 -10.78 -31.66 2.40
C SER A 176 -9.34 -32.10 2.74
N PRO A 177 -8.74 -31.57 3.81
CA PRO A 177 -7.33 -31.80 4.08
C PRO A 177 -7.17 -33.10 4.89
N ASP A 178 -6.11 -33.84 4.61
CA ASP A 178 -5.84 -35.11 5.29
C ASP A 178 -5.63 -34.86 6.79
N GLY A 179 -6.47 -35.45 7.64
CA GLY A 179 -6.47 -35.20 9.09
C GLY A 179 -5.20 -35.66 9.81
N THR A 180 -4.36 -36.45 9.14
CA THR A 180 -3.04 -36.91 9.62
C THR A 180 -2.08 -35.76 9.90
N PHE A 181 -2.18 -34.64 9.17
CA PHE A 181 -1.30 -33.48 9.29
C PHE A 181 -1.92 -32.33 10.09
N LYS A 182 -2.98 -32.61 10.86
CA LYS A 182 -3.60 -31.62 11.75
C LYS A 182 -2.67 -31.30 12.92
N GLY A 183 -2.14 -30.08 12.95
CA GLY A 183 -1.34 -29.52 14.05
C GLY A 183 -2.15 -28.61 14.97
N PHE A 184 -1.70 -27.36 15.12
CA PHE A 184 -2.35 -26.37 15.97
C PHE A 184 -3.70 -25.90 15.39
N GLU A 185 -4.76 -25.92 16.21
CA GLU A 185 -6.09 -25.45 15.81
C GLU A 185 -6.11 -23.96 15.42
N PHE A 186 -5.25 -23.16 16.05
CA PHE A 186 -5.09 -21.74 15.70
C PHE A 186 -4.67 -21.55 14.23
N VAL A 187 -3.81 -22.42 13.68
CA VAL A 187 -3.39 -22.31 12.27
C VAL A 187 -4.59 -22.51 11.35
N ASP A 188 -5.47 -23.46 11.66
CA ASP A 188 -6.68 -23.71 10.88
C ASP A 188 -7.64 -22.52 10.93
N VAL A 189 -7.84 -21.95 12.12
CA VAL A 189 -8.70 -20.77 12.30
C VAL A 189 -8.14 -19.57 11.51
N VAL A 190 -6.83 -19.31 11.60
CA VAL A 190 -6.19 -18.22 10.87
C VAL A 190 -6.28 -18.44 9.36
N ALA A 191 -6.03 -19.65 8.86
CA ALA A 191 -6.16 -19.95 7.44
C ALA A 191 -7.58 -19.71 6.91
N VAL A 192 -8.60 -20.07 7.68
CA VAL A 192 -10.01 -19.83 7.33
C VAL A 192 -10.36 -18.34 7.35
N ILE A 193 -9.93 -17.59 8.37
CA ILE A 193 -10.15 -16.13 8.43
C ILE A 193 -9.45 -15.45 7.24
N MET A 194 -8.19 -15.83 7.00
CA MET A 194 -7.37 -15.30 5.93
C MET A 194 -8.05 -15.50 4.56
N ARG A 195 -8.68 -16.65 4.31
CA ARG A 195 -9.45 -16.90 3.07
C ARG A 195 -10.47 -15.81 2.81
N TYR A 196 -11.32 -15.49 3.78
CA TYR A 196 -12.37 -14.49 3.61
C TYR A 196 -11.80 -13.09 3.40
N VAL A 197 -10.75 -12.72 4.14
CA VAL A 197 -10.06 -11.44 3.99
C VAL A 197 -9.47 -11.32 2.58
N TYR A 198 -8.73 -12.33 2.11
CA TYR A 198 -8.08 -12.29 0.81
C TYR A 198 -9.07 -12.33 -0.36
N ILE A 199 -10.19 -13.05 -0.24
CA ILE A 199 -11.28 -12.98 -1.24
C ILE A 199 -11.84 -11.55 -1.32
N GLY A 200 -12.12 -10.91 -0.18
CA GLY A 200 -12.61 -9.52 -0.16
C GLY A 200 -11.62 -8.51 -0.76
N LEU A 201 -10.34 -8.64 -0.42
CA LEU A 201 -9.27 -7.80 -0.99
C LEU A 201 -9.13 -8.04 -2.49
N PHE A 202 -9.18 -9.30 -2.93
CA PHE A 202 -9.09 -9.66 -4.35
C PHE A 202 -10.24 -9.08 -5.16
N ILE A 203 -11.48 -9.19 -4.67
CA ILE A 203 -12.66 -8.58 -5.32
C ILE A 203 -12.51 -7.06 -5.41
N SER A 204 -12.03 -6.41 -4.35
CA SER A 204 -11.81 -4.96 -4.34
C SER A 204 -10.80 -4.50 -5.40
N ILE A 205 -9.71 -5.26 -5.56
CA ILE A 205 -8.70 -4.98 -6.59
C ILE A 205 -9.25 -5.25 -8.00
N LEU A 206 -10.00 -6.34 -8.19
CA LEU A 206 -10.64 -6.64 -9.47
C LEU A 206 -11.61 -5.54 -9.90
N TYR A 207 -12.45 -5.08 -8.97
CA TYR A 207 -13.39 -3.99 -9.24
C TYR A 207 -12.65 -2.73 -9.70
N LYS A 208 -11.59 -2.34 -8.99
CA LYS A 208 -10.76 -1.18 -9.37
C LYS A 208 -10.10 -1.38 -10.74
N SER A 209 -9.58 -2.58 -11.03
CA SER A 209 -8.93 -2.89 -12.31
C SER A 209 -9.89 -2.85 -13.50
N ILE A 210 -11.16 -3.20 -13.28
CA ILE A 210 -12.20 -3.15 -14.33
C ILE A 210 -12.70 -1.71 -14.50
N SER A 211 -12.91 -0.98 -13.40
CA SER A 211 -13.41 0.41 -13.43
C SER A 211 -12.44 1.42 -14.06
N HIS A 212 -11.15 1.09 -14.16
CA HIS A 212 -10.14 1.92 -14.83
C HIS A 212 -9.99 1.64 -16.34
N ARG A 213 -10.76 0.68 -16.88
CA ARG A 213 -10.95 0.46 -18.32
C ARG A 213 -12.31 0.98 -18.75
#